data_AF-A0A9D6M1B3-F1
#
_entry.id   AF-A0A9D6M1B3-F1
#
_cell.length_a   1.000
_cell.length_b   1.000
_cell.length_c   1.000
_cell.angle_alpha   90.00
_cell.angle_beta   90.00
_cell.angle_gamma   90.00
#
_symmetry.space_group_name_H-M   'P 1'
#
loop_
_entity.id
_entity.type
_entity.pdbx_description
1 polymer ?
#
loop_
_entity_poly.entity_id
_entity_poly.type
_entity_poly.pdbx_seq_one_letter_code
_entity_poly.pdbx_strand_id
1 'polypeptide(L)'
;QTIARNPVAQDMFDLTSESRISHIDLAGKADIIVIAPATANIIGKVASGIADDLLSTVVMATKAPVLFAPAMNSNMYENKIVKQNIERLKKIGCFFIGPEEGELACGYEGKGRLAPLEDIIDAAEECLVPKDLKAQKVLVTAGPTREAIDPVRFISNPSSGKMGYAIARAARRRGAEVVLVSGPSYLAPPRGVTFIKIITAEEMAEAAMRHYPQSTVVIMAAAVSDYRPKISHRKKVKKEEERLAIELERTQDILKEMGNKKRGQFLVGFALETEDMLANAKKKLKEKKLNLIVANEPASFDGEATKLTVIDKDGKAEDMPALAKNEAAERILDKVVKELWKGFRD
;
A
#
# COMPACT_ATOMS: atom_id res chain seq x y z
N GLN A 1 16.35 -5.24 -26.14
CA GLN A 1 17.26 -6.22 -25.49
C GLN A 1 18.08 -5.58 -24.35
N THR A 2 18.72 -4.42 -24.52
CA THR A 2 19.57 -3.77 -23.50
C THR A 2 18.90 -3.53 -22.13
N ILE A 3 17.66 -3.04 -22.11
CA ILE A 3 16.92 -2.78 -20.86
C ILE A 3 16.49 -4.10 -20.21
N ALA A 4 15.88 -5.00 -21.00
CA ALA A 4 15.35 -6.27 -20.51
C ALA A 4 16.45 -7.30 -20.15
N ARG A 5 17.69 -7.08 -20.60
CA ARG A 5 18.82 -8.03 -20.53
C ARG A 5 18.46 -9.46 -20.96
N ASN A 6 17.50 -9.57 -21.87
CA ASN A 6 16.95 -10.81 -22.42
C ASN A 6 16.69 -10.65 -23.93
N PRO A 7 16.64 -11.76 -24.70
CA PRO A 7 16.19 -11.75 -26.08
C PRO A 7 14.79 -11.13 -26.20
N VAL A 8 14.55 -10.39 -27.28
CA VAL A 8 13.23 -9.80 -27.58
C VAL A 8 12.64 -10.58 -28.73
N ALA A 9 11.57 -11.31 -28.46
CA ALA A 9 10.80 -12.01 -29.47
C ALA A 9 9.81 -11.05 -30.13
N GLN A 10 9.74 -11.03 -31.46
CA GLN A 10 8.85 -10.18 -32.24
C GLN A 10 7.98 -11.01 -33.19
N ASP A 11 8.58 -12.01 -33.84
CA ASP A 11 7.92 -12.86 -34.81
C ASP A 11 7.43 -14.18 -34.20
N MET A 12 6.26 -14.64 -34.66
CA MET A 12 5.65 -15.90 -34.22
C MET A 12 6.47 -17.13 -34.64
N PHE A 13 7.17 -17.03 -35.78
CA PHE A 13 7.91 -18.10 -36.43
C PHE A 13 9.36 -17.71 -36.70
N ASP A 14 10.07 -17.29 -35.64
CA ASP A 14 11.51 -17.04 -35.76
C ASP A 14 12.26 -18.35 -36.00
N LEU A 15 12.61 -18.59 -37.26
CA LEU A 15 13.33 -19.77 -37.77
C LEU A 15 14.72 -19.94 -37.14
N THR A 16 15.28 -18.90 -36.52
CA THR A 16 16.59 -18.97 -35.87
C THR A 16 16.53 -19.53 -34.44
N SER A 17 15.32 -19.66 -33.88
CA SER A 17 15.06 -20.22 -32.55
C SER A 17 14.66 -21.70 -32.61
N GLU A 18 15.56 -22.54 -33.12
CA GLU A 18 15.39 -23.99 -33.15
C GLU A 18 15.28 -24.55 -31.71
N SER A 19 14.06 -24.93 -31.28
CA SER A 19 13.74 -26.15 -30.48
C SER A 19 12.50 -26.07 -29.57
N ARG A 20 11.83 -24.92 -29.39
CA ARG A 20 10.61 -24.82 -28.56
C ARG A 20 9.56 -23.93 -29.21
N ILE A 21 8.28 -24.31 -29.10
CA ILE A 21 7.16 -23.48 -29.57
C ILE A 21 7.16 -22.17 -28.76
N SER A 22 7.76 -21.13 -29.33
CA SER A 22 8.16 -19.90 -28.64
C SER A 22 7.01 -19.23 -27.88
N HIS A 23 5.82 -19.15 -28.47
CA HIS A 23 4.66 -18.53 -27.82
C HIS A 23 4.10 -19.34 -26.64
N ILE A 24 4.13 -20.68 -26.69
CA ILE A 24 3.68 -21.53 -25.58
C ILE A 24 4.67 -21.47 -24.42
N ASP A 25 5.97 -21.52 -24.72
CA ASP A 25 7.02 -21.43 -23.71
C ASP A 25 7.03 -20.05 -23.02
N LEU A 26 6.88 -18.96 -23.78
CA LEU A 26 6.74 -17.61 -23.23
C LEU A 26 5.47 -17.49 -22.37
N ALA A 27 4.34 -17.99 -22.84
CA ALA A 27 3.07 -17.94 -22.10
C ALA A 27 3.11 -18.76 -20.80
N GLY A 28 3.80 -19.90 -20.82
CA GLY A 28 3.93 -20.80 -19.66
C GLY A 28 4.93 -20.34 -18.60
N LYS A 29 5.91 -19.50 -18.96
CA LYS A 29 6.89 -18.92 -18.04
C LYS A 29 6.42 -17.63 -17.36
N ALA A 30 5.40 -16.98 -17.89
CA ALA A 30 4.96 -15.69 -17.38
C ALA A 30 4.21 -15.84 -16.05
N ASP A 31 4.64 -15.11 -15.02
CA ASP A 31 3.84 -14.88 -13.80
C ASP A 31 2.78 -13.78 -14.00
N ILE A 32 3.01 -12.89 -14.98
CA ILE A 32 2.09 -11.83 -15.42
C ILE A 32 2.44 -11.41 -16.85
N ILE A 33 1.44 -10.97 -17.61
CA ILE A 33 1.64 -10.25 -18.87
C ILE A 33 1.17 -8.81 -18.71
N VAL A 34 2.06 -7.84 -18.94
CA VAL A 34 1.74 -6.41 -18.94
C VAL A 34 1.83 -5.88 -20.38
N ILE A 35 0.73 -5.31 -20.89
CA ILE A 35 0.67 -4.69 -22.21
C ILE A 35 0.59 -3.18 -22.04
N ALA A 36 1.72 -2.51 -22.24
CA ALA A 36 1.87 -1.05 -22.06
C ALA A 36 2.74 -0.44 -23.18
N PRO A 37 2.18 0.40 -24.07
CA PRO A 37 0.76 0.73 -24.18
C PRO A 37 -0.08 -0.40 -24.79
N ALA A 38 -1.31 -0.56 -24.31
CA ALA A 38 -2.33 -1.38 -24.95
C ALA A 38 -3.15 -0.54 -25.94
N THR A 39 -2.92 -0.75 -27.23
CA THR A 39 -3.69 -0.07 -28.29
C THR A 39 -5.08 -0.68 -28.47
N ALA A 40 -5.98 0.03 -29.15
CA ALA A 40 -7.31 -0.50 -29.50
C ALA A 40 -7.22 -1.82 -30.29
N ASN A 41 -6.16 -1.97 -31.11
CA ASN A 41 -5.91 -3.16 -31.92
C ASN A 41 -5.69 -4.41 -31.05
N ILE A 42 -4.72 -4.37 -30.13
CA ILE A 42 -4.43 -5.55 -29.29
C ILE A 42 -5.60 -5.87 -28.34
N ILE A 43 -6.28 -4.83 -27.81
CA ILE A 43 -7.49 -5.02 -26.98
C ILE A 43 -8.59 -5.72 -27.80
N GLY A 44 -8.83 -5.28 -29.04
CA GLY A 44 -9.83 -5.87 -29.92
C GLY A 44 -9.50 -7.31 -30.31
N LYS A 45 -8.22 -7.59 -30.63
CA LYS A 45 -7.75 -8.94 -30.94
C LYS A 45 -8.00 -9.91 -29.78
N VAL A 46 -7.52 -9.56 -28.58
CA VAL A 46 -7.70 -10.40 -27.38
C VAL A 46 -9.18 -10.58 -27.05
N ALA A 47 -9.98 -9.51 -27.09
CA ALA A 47 -11.41 -9.59 -26.82
C ALA A 47 -12.17 -10.49 -27.80
N SER A 48 -11.66 -10.64 -29.03
CA SER A 48 -12.27 -11.44 -30.09
C SER A 48 -11.64 -12.82 -30.27
N GLY A 49 -10.59 -13.16 -29.50
CA GLY A 49 -9.87 -14.43 -29.64
C GLY A 49 -8.99 -14.52 -30.89
N ILE A 50 -8.53 -13.38 -31.43
CA ILE A 50 -7.63 -13.35 -32.58
C ILE A 50 -6.19 -13.52 -32.07
N ALA A 51 -5.48 -14.51 -32.61
CA ALA A 51 -4.09 -14.87 -32.30
C ALA A 51 -3.26 -14.94 -33.58
N ASP A 52 -3.08 -13.79 -34.23
CA ASP A 52 -2.44 -13.64 -35.55
C ASP A 52 -1.03 -13.02 -35.47
N ASP A 53 -0.61 -12.58 -34.30
CA ASP A 53 0.75 -12.12 -34.01
C ASP A 53 1.29 -12.77 -32.71
N LEU A 54 2.59 -12.63 -32.46
CA LEU A 54 3.24 -13.27 -31.30
C LEU A 54 2.57 -12.85 -29.98
N LEU A 55 2.33 -11.56 -29.77
CA LEU A 55 1.78 -11.05 -28.51
C LEU A 55 0.36 -11.57 -28.26
N SER A 56 -0.52 -11.46 -29.25
CA SER A 56 -1.90 -11.94 -29.16
C SER A 56 -1.94 -13.47 -28.94
N THR A 57 -1.04 -14.22 -29.57
CA THR A 57 -0.92 -15.67 -29.37
C THR A 57 -0.44 -16.04 -27.98
N VAL A 58 0.58 -15.34 -27.45
CA VAL A 58 1.05 -15.53 -26.07
C VAL A 58 -0.06 -15.23 -25.07
N VAL A 59 -0.83 -14.15 -25.28
CA VAL A 59 -1.98 -13.79 -24.43
C VAL A 59 -3.09 -14.85 -24.51
N MET A 60 -3.37 -15.41 -25.68
CA MET A 60 -4.36 -16.49 -25.82
C MET A 60 -3.90 -17.80 -25.15
N ALA A 61 -2.60 -18.06 -25.09
CA ALA A 61 -2.06 -19.29 -24.52
C ALA A 61 -1.77 -19.21 -23.00
N THR A 62 -1.70 -18.01 -22.41
CA THR A 62 -1.28 -17.86 -21.00
C THR A 62 -2.37 -18.23 -20.01
N LYS A 63 -1.93 -18.67 -18.83
CA LYS A 63 -2.76 -18.78 -17.62
C LYS A 63 -2.46 -17.67 -16.61
N ALA A 64 -1.44 -16.85 -16.87
CA ALA A 64 -1.04 -15.75 -16.01
C ALA A 64 -2.07 -14.60 -16.09
N PRO A 65 -2.18 -13.77 -15.05
CA PRO A 65 -2.93 -12.53 -15.14
C PRO A 65 -2.42 -11.64 -16.28
N VAL A 66 -3.35 -10.97 -16.96
CA VAL A 66 -3.04 -10.04 -18.06
C VAL A 66 -3.49 -8.64 -17.66
N LEU A 67 -2.56 -7.71 -17.60
CA LEU A 67 -2.78 -6.30 -17.30
C LEU A 67 -2.63 -5.46 -18.59
N PHE A 68 -3.68 -4.74 -18.94
CA PHE A 68 -3.67 -3.78 -20.03
C PHE A 68 -3.49 -2.36 -19.47
N ALA A 69 -2.54 -1.61 -20.01
CA ALA A 69 -2.39 -0.17 -19.75
C ALA A 69 -2.73 0.59 -21.05
N PRO A 70 -4.01 0.96 -21.28
CA PRO A 70 -4.41 1.52 -22.57
C PRO A 70 -3.76 2.87 -22.84
N ALA A 71 -3.39 3.11 -24.09
CA ALA A 71 -3.02 4.44 -24.57
C ALA A 71 -3.43 4.60 -26.04
N MET A 72 -4.24 5.61 -26.31
CA MET A 72 -4.78 5.91 -27.64
C MET A 72 -5.44 7.30 -27.64
N ASN A 73 -5.79 7.81 -28.82
CA ASN A 73 -6.59 9.03 -28.93
C ASN A 73 -7.92 8.91 -28.14
N SER A 74 -8.40 10.01 -27.57
CA SER A 74 -9.63 10.03 -26.75
C SER A 74 -10.87 9.52 -27.50
N ASN A 75 -11.03 9.84 -28.78
CA ASN A 75 -12.14 9.33 -29.59
C ASN A 75 -12.06 7.82 -29.81
N MET A 76 -10.85 7.26 -29.89
CA MET A 76 -10.66 5.81 -29.97
C MET A 76 -11.00 5.15 -28.64
N TYR A 77 -10.57 5.73 -27.51
CA TYR A 77 -10.84 5.19 -26.19
C TYR A 77 -12.33 5.25 -25.82
N GLU A 78 -13.02 6.34 -26.19
CA GLU A 78 -14.46 6.53 -26.00
C GLU A 78 -15.33 5.81 -27.04
N ASN A 79 -14.72 5.18 -28.05
CA ASN A 79 -15.46 4.38 -29.01
C ASN A 79 -16.18 3.21 -28.31
N LYS A 80 -17.48 3.06 -28.59
CA LYS A 80 -18.33 2.02 -27.98
C LYS A 80 -17.78 0.61 -28.15
N ILE A 81 -17.15 0.30 -29.29
CA ILE A 81 -16.56 -1.01 -29.56
C ILE A 81 -15.38 -1.26 -28.62
N VAL A 82 -14.49 -0.27 -28.46
CA VAL A 82 -13.33 -0.38 -27.56
C VAL A 82 -13.79 -0.50 -26.12
N LYS A 83 -14.76 0.30 -25.67
CA LYS A 83 -15.35 0.19 -24.32
C LYS A 83 -15.95 -1.19 -24.08
N GLN A 84 -16.72 -1.72 -25.03
CA GLN A 84 -17.31 -3.06 -24.93
C GLN A 84 -16.24 -4.15 -24.85
N ASN A 85 -15.17 -4.05 -25.62
CA ASN A 85 -14.03 -4.98 -25.54
C ASN A 85 -13.36 -4.93 -24.18
N ILE A 86 -13.09 -3.74 -23.64
CA ILE A 86 -12.51 -3.56 -22.30
C ILE A 86 -13.40 -4.21 -21.24
N GLU A 87 -14.71 -3.91 -21.24
CA GLU A 87 -15.63 -4.45 -20.25
C GLU A 87 -15.81 -5.97 -20.37
N ARG A 88 -15.78 -6.52 -21.59
CA ARG A 88 -15.76 -7.97 -21.83
C ARG A 88 -14.52 -8.60 -21.22
N LEU A 89 -13.34 -8.03 -21.47
CA LEU A 89 -12.06 -8.53 -20.94
C LEU A 89 -12.00 -8.45 -19.41
N LYS A 90 -12.49 -7.37 -18.80
CA LYS A 90 -12.61 -7.27 -17.33
C LYS A 90 -13.47 -8.38 -16.74
N LYS A 91 -14.62 -8.68 -17.36
CA LYS A 91 -15.55 -9.73 -16.87
C LYS A 91 -14.93 -11.13 -16.87
N ILE A 92 -13.98 -11.41 -17.76
CA ILE A 92 -13.28 -12.68 -17.83
C ILE A 92 -11.97 -12.70 -17.01
N GLY A 93 -11.68 -11.64 -16.24
CA GLY A 93 -10.58 -11.60 -15.29
C GLY A 93 -9.32 -10.86 -15.77
N CYS A 94 -9.34 -10.18 -16.92
CA CYS A 94 -8.24 -9.30 -17.31
C CYS A 94 -8.25 -8.00 -16.49
N PHE A 95 -7.07 -7.47 -16.21
CA PHE A 95 -6.87 -6.25 -15.43
C PHE A 95 -6.62 -5.05 -16.34
N PHE A 96 -7.01 -3.86 -15.89
CA PHE A 96 -6.83 -2.61 -16.63
C PHE A 96 -6.35 -1.49 -15.70
N ILE A 97 -5.39 -0.68 -16.16
CA ILE A 97 -4.91 0.53 -15.48
C ILE A 97 -4.92 1.73 -16.43
N GLY A 98 -5.49 2.85 -16.01
CA GLY A 98 -5.68 4.02 -16.87
C GLY A 98 -6.71 3.80 -17.99
N PRO A 99 -6.64 4.56 -19.10
CA PRO A 99 -5.78 5.71 -19.34
C PRO A 99 -6.16 6.91 -18.46
N GLU A 100 -5.24 7.85 -18.33
CA GLU A 100 -5.45 9.12 -17.62
C GLU A 100 -5.93 10.22 -18.57
N GLU A 101 -6.45 11.29 -17.97
CA GLU A 101 -6.79 12.54 -18.65
C GLU A 101 -5.55 13.42 -18.73
N GLY A 102 -5.34 14.05 -19.89
CA GLY A 102 -4.28 15.04 -20.08
C GLY A 102 -4.03 15.31 -21.55
N GLU A 103 -2.99 16.09 -21.81
CA GLU A 103 -2.53 16.38 -23.17
C GLU A 103 -2.05 15.10 -23.86
N LEU A 104 -2.64 14.80 -25.01
CA LEU A 104 -2.30 13.66 -25.84
C LEU A 104 -1.27 14.09 -26.89
N ALA A 105 -0.46 13.15 -27.38
CA ALA A 105 0.57 13.41 -28.39
C ALA A 105 0.02 14.03 -29.70
N CYS A 106 -1.30 13.98 -29.93
CA CYS A 106 -1.99 14.62 -31.04
C CYS A 106 -2.45 16.06 -30.77
N GLY A 107 -2.10 16.67 -29.62
CA GLY A 107 -2.47 18.04 -29.25
C GLY A 107 -3.91 18.21 -28.73
N TYR A 108 -4.59 17.11 -28.41
CA TYR A 108 -5.93 17.12 -27.80
C TYR A 108 -5.81 16.85 -26.30
N GLU A 109 -6.59 17.56 -25.48
CA GLU A 109 -6.81 17.16 -24.08
C GLU A 109 -7.94 16.14 -24.00
N GLY A 110 -7.70 15.03 -23.30
CA GLY A 110 -8.75 14.05 -23.05
C GLY A 110 -8.24 12.76 -22.43
N LYS A 111 -9.18 11.84 -22.16
CA LYS A 111 -8.88 10.53 -21.58
C LYS A 111 -8.28 9.60 -22.63
N GLY A 112 -7.01 9.27 -22.49
CA GLY A 112 -6.28 8.50 -23.51
C GLY A 112 -4.77 8.39 -23.30
N ARG A 113 -4.24 9.16 -22.35
CA ARG A 113 -2.82 9.15 -21.99
C ARG A 113 -2.48 7.87 -21.22
N LEU A 114 -1.33 7.27 -21.56
CA LEU A 114 -0.82 6.11 -20.82
C LEU A 114 -0.70 6.46 -19.33
N ALA A 115 -1.12 5.53 -18.46
CA ALA A 115 -0.95 5.69 -17.03
C ALA A 115 0.54 5.89 -16.66
N PRO A 116 0.86 6.65 -15.61
CA PRO A 116 2.21 6.78 -15.10
C PRO A 116 2.85 5.40 -14.84
N LEU A 117 4.16 5.30 -15.06
CA LEU A 117 4.86 4.03 -14.90
C LEU A 117 4.70 3.44 -13.49
N GLU A 118 4.73 4.28 -12.47
CA GLU A 118 4.55 3.87 -11.07
C GLU A 118 3.19 3.21 -10.83
N ASP A 119 2.14 3.68 -11.50
CA ASP A 119 0.80 3.11 -11.39
C ASP A 119 0.67 1.80 -12.15
N ILE A 120 1.34 1.67 -13.30
CA ILE A 120 1.39 0.41 -14.05
C ILE A 120 2.13 -0.64 -13.21
N ILE A 121 3.24 -0.28 -12.57
CA ILE A 121 3.99 -1.17 -11.68
C ILE A 121 3.12 -1.55 -10.48
N ASP A 122 2.46 -0.60 -9.83
CA ASP A 122 1.59 -0.87 -8.68
C ASP A 122 0.41 -1.80 -9.03
N ALA A 123 -0.20 -1.61 -10.20
CA ALA A 123 -1.26 -2.49 -10.70
C ALA A 123 -0.73 -3.88 -11.08
N ALA A 124 0.49 -3.98 -11.64
CA ALA A 124 1.13 -5.26 -11.94
C ALA A 124 1.42 -6.05 -10.66
N GLU A 125 2.00 -5.40 -9.65
CA GLU A 125 2.24 -6.00 -8.33
C GLU A 125 0.92 -6.40 -7.66
N GLU A 126 -0.15 -5.61 -7.82
CA GLU A 126 -1.48 -5.98 -7.35
C GLU A 126 -2.01 -7.28 -7.99
N CYS A 127 -1.71 -7.54 -9.25
CA CYS A 127 -2.15 -8.76 -9.94
C CYS A 127 -1.41 -10.01 -9.46
N LEU A 128 -0.21 -9.84 -8.90
CA LEU A 128 0.67 -10.94 -8.46
C LEU A 128 0.41 -11.39 -7.01
N VAL A 129 -0.27 -10.57 -6.21
CA VAL A 129 -0.51 -10.89 -4.79
C VAL A 129 -1.86 -11.59 -4.56
N PRO A 130 -1.93 -12.49 -3.56
CA PRO A 130 -3.19 -13.15 -3.19
C PRO A 130 -4.23 -12.12 -2.74
N LYS A 131 -5.51 -12.39 -3.01
CA LYS A 131 -6.63 -11.57 -2.53
C LYS A 131 -7.18 -12.08 -1.19
N ASP A 132 -6.28 -12.41 -0.28
CA ASP A 132 -6.53 -13.06 1.02
C ASP A 132 -7.09 -12.11 2.09
N LEU A 133 -7.06 -10.80 1.84
CA LEU A 133 -7.70 -9.76 2.64
C LEU A 133 -8.98 -9.23 2.00
N LYS A 134 -9.51 -9.90 0.97
CA LYS A 134 -10.81 -9.57 0.39
C LYS A 134 -11.90 -9.58 1.49
N ALA A 135 -12.77 -8.57 1.45
CA ALA A 135 -13.82 -8.31 2.43
C ALA A 135 -13.33 -7.89 3.84
N GLN A 136 -12.03 -7.71 4.04
CA GLN A 136 -11.50 -7.10 5.26
C GLN A 136 -11.53 -5.57 5.16
N LYS A 137 -11.81 -4.93 6.29
CA LYS A 137 -11.74 -3.47 6.45
C LYS A 137 -10.52 -3.16 7.31
N VAL A 138 -9.47 -2.62 6.70
CA VAL A 138 -8.18 -2.39 7.33
C VAL A 138 -8.00 -0.90 7.63
N LEU A 139 -7.94 -0.55 8.91
CA LEU A 139 -7.56 0.80 9.35
C LEU A 139 -6.05 0.84 9.61
N VAL A 140 -5.36 1.78 8.98
CA VAL A 140 -3.92 2.00 9.17
C VAL A 140 -3.69 3.44 9.63
N THR A 141 -2.88 3.62 10.67
CA THR A 141 -2.35 4.96 11.01
C THR A 141 -0.90 5.09 10.55
N ALA A 142 -0.54 6.27 10.05
CA ALA A 142 0.81 6.55 9.56
C ALA A 142 1.29 7.98 9.87
N GLY A 143 2.59 8.19 9.69
CA GLY A 143 3.23 9.50 9.85
C GLY A 143 3.35 9.95 11.31
N PRO A 144 3.97 11.13 11.53
CA PRO A 144 4.06 11.75 12.84
C PRO A 144 2.86 12.65 13.12
N THR A 145 2.65 13.01 14.38
CA THR A 145 1.75 14.11 14.77
C THR A 145 2.56 15.37 15.09
N ARG A 146 1.95 16.55 14.92
CA ARG A 146 2.57 17.85 15.20
C ARG A 146 1.75 18.60 16.23
N GLU A 147 2.29 18.69 17.44
CA GLU A 147 1.65 19.37 18.57
C GLU A 147 2.13 20.83 18.64
N ALA A 148 1.25 21.76 18.28
CA ALA A 148 1.61 23.17 18.13
C ALA A 148 1.91 23.86 19.47
N ILE A 149 3.09 24.45 19.58
CA ILE A 149 3.47 25.35 20.68
C ILE A 149 2.90 26.76 20.38
N ASP A 150 3.07 27.20 19.14
CA ASP A 150 2.55 28.44 18.57
C ASP A 150 2.33 28.25 17.06
N PRO A 151 1.90 29.27 16.27
CA PRO A 151 1.61 29.09 14.85
C PRO A 151 2.83 28.72 13.98
N VAL A 152 4.05 28.77 14.53
CA VAL A 152 5.31 28.54 13.80
C VAL A 152 6.04 27.29 14.31
N ARG A 153 5.92 26.98 15.61
CA ARG A 153 6.67 25.92 16.28
C ARG A 153 5.75 24.82 16.77
N PHE A 154 6.20 23.58 16.63
CA PHE A 154 5.49 22.39 17.09
C PHE A 154 6.48 21.33 17.60
N ILE A 155 5.96 20.38 18.36
CA ILE A 155 6.65 19.16 18.80
C ILE A 155 6.20 18.02 17.90
N SER A 156 7.13 17.23 17.39
CA SER A 156 6.86 16.11 16.47
C SER A 156 7.91 15.02 16.61
N ASN A 157 7.52 13.81 16.24
CA ASN A 157 8.44 12.69 16.06
C ASN A 157 9.03 12.70 14.63
N PRO A 158 10.27 12.23 14.40
CA PRO A 158 10.93 12.25 13.09
C PRO A 158 10.47 11.13 12.14
N SER A 159 9.15 10.91 11.99
CA SER A 159 8.62 9.81 11.17
C SER A 159 8.35 10.27 9.76
N SER A 160 8.80 9.50 8.76
CA SER A 160 8.39 9.73 7.37
C SER A 160 7.03 9.13 7.02
N GLY A 161 6.50 8.23 7.86
CA GLY A 161 5.25 7.50 7.59
C GLY A 161 5.35 6.37 6.57
N LYS A 162 6.53 6.14 5.97
CA LYS A 162 6.76 5.12 4.92
C LYS A 162 6.21 3.73 5.28
N MET A 163 6.39 3.28 6.52
CA MET A 163 5.94 1.96 6.96
C MET A 163 4.41 1.83 6.90
N GLY A 164 3.67 2.80 7.46
CA GLY A 164 2.20 2.80 7.41
C GLY A 164 1.66 2.91 5.98
N TYR A 165 2.32 3.69 5.12
CA TYR A 165 1.95 3.79 3.70
C TYR A 165 2.20 2.47 2.95
N ALA A 166 3.33 1.80 3.21
CA ALA A 166 3.63 0.48 2.63
C ALA A 166 2.60 -0.56 3.05
N ILE A 167 2.22 -0.58 4.34
CA ILE A 167 1.17 -1.47 4.87
C ILE A 167 -0.18 -1.19 4.22
N ALA A 168 -0.59 0.07 4.13
CA ALA A 168 -1.86 0.45 3.51
C ALA A 168 -1.91 0.03 2.03
N ARG A 169 -0.80 0.22 1.29
CA ARG A 169 -0.67 -0.20 -0.10
C ARG A 169 -0.76 -1.71 -0.25
N ALA A 170 0.03 -2.46 0.52
CA ALA A 170 0.04 -3.93 0.50
C ALA A 170 -1.33 -4.52 0.87
N ALA A 171 -1.99 -3.98 1.90
CA ALA A 171 -3.33 -4.41 2.30
C ALA A 171 -4.37 -4.20 1.19
N ARG A 172 -4.34 -3.04 0.52
CA ARG A 172 -5.22 -2.77 -0.63
C ARG A 172 -4.93 -3.73 -1.78
N ARG A 173 -3.66 -3.96 -2.11
CA ARG A 173 -3.27 -4.91 -3.17
C ARG A 173 -3.77 -6.32 -2.87
N ARG A 174 -3.80 -6.73 -1.60
CA ARG A 174 -4.39 -7.99 -1.13
C ARG A 174 -5.92 -8.01 -1.06
N GLY A 175 -6.57 -6.95 -1.54
CA GLY A 175 -8.03 -6.88 -1.71
C GLY A 175 -8.81 -6.27 -0.54
N ALA A 176 -8.12 -5.69 0.46
CA ALA A 176 -8.79 -5.02 1.57
C ALA A 176 -9.41 -3.67 1.18
N GLU A 177 -10.50 -3.30 1.84
CA GLU A 177 -10.96 -1.90 1.92
C GLU A 177 -10.09 -1.19 2.97
N VAL A 178 -9.32 -0.19 2.56
CA VAL A 178 -8.31 0.45 3.42
C VAL A 178 -8.68 1.88 3.76
N VAL A 179 -8.66 2.20 5.06
CA VAL A 179 -8.68 3.58 5.57
C VAL A 179 -7.29 3.91 6.09
N LEU A 180 -6.64 4.91 5.53
CA LEU A 180 -5.33 5.41 5.95
C LEU A 180 -5.50 6.77 6.63
N VAL A 181 -5.34 6.79 7.96
CA VAL A 181 -5.29 8.04 8.75
C VAL A 181 -3.82 8.44 8.91
N SER A 182 -3.40 9.54 8.30
CA SER A 182 -2.00 9.94 8.31
C SER A 182 -1.79 11.36 8.78
N GLY A 183 -0.80 11.52 9.65
CA GLY A 183 -0.20 12.82 9.91
C GLY A 183 0.70 13.30 8.76
N PRO A 184 1.38 14.44 8.93
CA PRO A 184 2.12 15.09 7.85
C PRO A 184 3.24 14.22 7.28
N SER A 185 3.20 13.95 5.97
CA SER A 185 4.24 13.25 5.21
C SER A 185 4.37 13.85 3.81
N TYR A 186 5.54 13.66 3.17
CA TYR A 186 5.77 14.01 1.76
C TYR A 186 5.29 12.92 0.78
N LEU A 187 4.82 11.78 1.30
CA LEU A 187 4.40 10.64 0.50
C LEU A 187 3.00 10.85 -0.09
N ALA A 188 2.84 10.52 -1.37
CA ALA A 188 1.53 10.42 -1.99
C ALA A 188 0.72 9.27 -1.36
N PRO A 189 -0.55 9.48 -0.99
CA PRO A 189 -1.42 8.40 -0.54
C PRO A 189 -1.52 7.29 -1.59
N PRO A 190 -1.47 6.00 -1.21
CA PRO A 190 -1.66 4.91 -2.15
C PRO A 190 -3.02 5.02 -2.87
N ARG A 191 -3.08 4.71 -4.17
CA ARG A 191 -4.35 4.71 -4.91
C ARG A 191 -5.33 3.69 -4.31
N GLY A 192 -6.62 4.03 -4.39
CA GLY A 192 -7.71 3.15 -3.95
C GLY A 192 -7.89 3.04 -2.43
N VAL A 193 -7.19 3.86 -1.63
CA VAL A 193 -7.41 3.92 -0.17
C VAL A 193 -8.23 5.16 0.19
N THR A 194 -9.06 5.06 1.23
CA THR A 194 -9.68 6.23 1.85
C THR A 194 -8.64 6.95 2.70
N PHE A 195 -8.14 8.09 2.23
CA PHE A 195 -7.11 8.86 2.92
C PHE A 195 -7.70 9.96 3.80
N ILE A 196 -7.29 9.99 5.07
CA ILE A 196 -7.71 10.99 6.06
C ILE A 196 -6.45 11.69 6.58
N LYS A 197 -6.32 12.97 6.22
CA LYS A 197 -5.21 13.81 6.67
C LYS A 197 -5.52 14.37 8.05
N ILE A 198 -4.55 14.27 8.95
CA ILE A 198 -4.57 14.89 10.28
C ILE A 198 -3.28 15.67 10.52
N ILE A 199 -3.25 16.43 11.61
CA ILE A 199 -2.08 17.15 12.10
C ILE A 199 -1.73 16.70 13.52
N THR A 200 -2.71 16.63 14.43
CA THR A 200 -2.46 16.39 15.87
C THR A 200 -2.77 14.96 16.30
N ALA A 201 -2.26 14.56 17.47
CA ALA A 201 -2.59 13.29 18.11
C ALA A 201 -4.08 13.16 18.42
N GLU A 202 -4.74 14.26 18.78
CA GLU A 202 -6.19 14.29 19.05
C GLU A 202 -7.00 14.07 17.77
N GLU A 203 -6.67 14.76 16.67
CA GLU A 203 -7.31 14.51 15.37
C GLU A 203 -7.10 13.08 14.89
N MET A 204 -5.91 12.51 15.10
CA MET A 204 -5.66 11.10 14.79
C MET A 204 -6.53 10.18 15.65
N ALA A 205 -6.66 10.45 16.95
CA ALA A 205 -7.50 9.68 17.86
C ALA A 205 -8.96 9.71 17.40
N GLU A 206 -9.50 10.89 17.11
CA GLU A 206 -10.88 11.05 16.64
C GLU A 206 -11.13 10.30 15.32
N ALA A 207 -10.26 10.49 14.33
CA ALA A 207 -10.39 9.85 13.04
C ALA A 207 -10.28 8.32 13.16
N ALA A 208 -9.26 7.82 13.87
CA ALA A 208 -9.06 6.39 14.04
C ALA A 208 -10.23 5.74 14.82
N MET A 209 -10.71 6.39 15.89
CA MET A 209 -11.83 5.89 16.69
C MET A 209 -13.17 5.95 15.95
N ARG A 210 -13.36 6.90 15.02
CA ARG A 210 -14.54 6.96 14.15
C ARG A 210 -14.63 5.74 13.22
N HIS A 211 -13.50 5.29 12.68
CA HIS A 211 -13.44 4.14 11.75
C HIS A 211 -13.25 2.79 12.46
N TYR A 212 -12.83 2.80 13.73
CA TYR A 212 -12.56 1.59 14.51
C TYR A 212 -13.72 0.56 14.55
N PRO A 213 -15.00 0.96 14.79
CA PRO A 213 -16.08 -0.02 14.91
C PRO A 213 -16.35 -0.84 13.64
N GLN A 214 -16.01 -0.30 12.47
CA GLN A 214 -16.22 -0.96 11.17
C GLN A 214 -14.99 -1.75 10.70
N SER A 215 -13.85 -1.58 11.37
CA SER A 215 -12.60 -2.21 10.96
C SER A 215 -12.55 -3.66 11.44
N THR A 216 -12.05 -4.57 10.61
CA THR A 216 -11.73 -5.95 11.02
C THR A 216 -10.28 -6.07 11.47
N VAL A 217 -9.38 -5.29 10.86
CA VAL A 217 -7.95 -5.20 11.19
C VAL A 217 -7.58 -3.75 11.42
N VAL A 218 -6.76 -3.49 12.44
CA VAL A 218 -6.22 -2.17 12.73
C VAL A 218 -4.73 -2.26 12.93
N ILE A 219 -3.98 -1.43 12.21
CA ILE A 219 -2.52 -1.39 12.26
C ILE A 219 -2.08 0.02 12.62
N MET A 220 -1.65 0.19 13.88
CA MET A 220 -1.22 1.47 14.41
C MET A 220 0.29 1.66 14.20
N ALA A 221 0.66 2.15 13.01
CA ALA A 221 2.05 2.38 12.61
C ALA A 221 2.47 3.87 12.65
N ALA A 222 1.58 4.76 13.09
CA ALA A 222 1.89 6.17 13.29
C ALA A 222 2.81 6.41 14.49
N ALA A 223 3.65 7.45 14.38
CA ALA A 223 4.48 7.94 15.46
C ALA A 223 3.76 9.06 16.21
N VAL A 224 2.75 8.69 16.99
CA VAL A 224 1.93 9.62 17.78
C VAL A 224 2.76 10.21 18.92
N SER A 225 2.66 11.51 19.13
CA SER A 225 3.29 12.20 20.26
C SER A 225 2.66 11.74 21.57
N ASP A 226 3.47 11.30 22.54
CA ASP A 226 2.99 10.92 23.88
C ASP A 226 2.60 12.13 24.75
N TYR A 227 3.09 13.32 24.36
CA TYR A 227 2.89 14.58 25.07
C TYR A 227 2.56 15.71 24.10
N ARG A 228 1.75 16.68 24.57
CA ARG A 228 1.41 17.91 23.85
C ARG A 228 1.60 19.14 24.75
N PRO A 229 1.84 20.34 24.21
CA PRO A 229 1.82 21.58 24.99
C PRO A 229 0.46 21.75 25.68
N LYS A 230 0.48 21.96 26.99
CA LYS A 230 -0.74 22.21 27.79
C LYS A 230 -1.43 23.52 27.37
N ILE A 231 -0.62 24.49 26.93
CA ILE A 231 -1.08 25.77 26.38
C ILE A 231 -0.47 25.94 25.00
N SER A 232 -1.32 26.13 23.99
CA SER A 232 -0.91 26.48 22.64
C SER A 232 -1.26 27.95 22.37
N HIS A 233 -0.26 28.75 21.96
CA HIS A 233 -0.43 30.19 21.78
C HIS A 233 -0.94 30.53 20.38
N ARG A 234 -1.91 31.44 20.26
CA ARG A 234 -2.42 31.92 18.96
C ARG A 234 -1.47 32.88 18.23
N LYS A 235 -0.51 33.45 18.94
CA LYS A 235 0.53 34.34 18.40
C LYS A 235 1.89 33.72 18.67
N LYS A 236 2.85 33.95 17.76
CA LYS A 236 4.24 33.54 17.97
C LYS A 236 4.74 34.09 19.30
N VAL A 237 5.20 33.21 20.19
CA VAL A 237 5.74 33.65 21.49
C VAL A 237 6.95 34.53 21.22
N LYS A 238 6.89 35.78 21.68
CA LYS A 238 7.94 36.78 21.45
C LYS A 238 9.20 36.42 22.24
N LYS A 239 10.37 36.81 21.71
CA LYS A 239 11.68 36.63 22.37
C LYS A 239 11.90 37.68 23.48
N GLU A 240 10.93 37.87 24.36
CA GLU A 240 11.04 38.87 25.45
C GLU A 240 11.72 38.27 26.69
N GLU A 241 11.66 36.94 26.88
CA GLU A 241 12.34 36.24 27.98
C GLU A 241 13.58 35.49 27.50
N GLU A 242 14.61 35.45 28.36
CA GLU A 242 15.88 34.76 28.11
C GLU A 242 15.73 33.22 28.09
N ARG A 243 14.65 32.70 28.67
CA ARG A 243 14.32 31.27 28.75
C ARG A 243 12.87 31.03 28.33
N LEU A 244 12.62 29.97 27.57
CA LEU A 244 11.27 29.51 27.23
C LEU A 244 11.00 28.17 27.91
N ALA A 245 10.02 28.14 28.82
CA ALA A 245 9.52 26.91 29.42
C ALA A 245 8.19 26.50 28.76
N ILE A 246 8.06 25.23 28.38
CA ILE A 246 6.85 24.67 27.78
C ILE A 246 6.34 23.56 28.70
N GLU A 247 5.18 23.77 29.32
CA GLU A 247 4.52 22.74 30.11
C GLU A 247 3.83 21.74 29.16
N LEU A 248 4.10 20.45 29.35
CA LEU A 248 3.55 19.37 28.54
C LEU A 248 2.55 18.54 29.34
N GLU A 249 1.46 18.13 28.71
CA GLU A 249 0.50 17.17 29.22
C GLU A 249 0.45 15.91 28.34
N ARG A 250 0.02 14.79 28.89
CA ARG A 250 -0.07 13.52 28.14
C ARG A 250 -1.18 13.55 27.11
N THR A 251 -0.91 12.96 25.95
CA THR A 251 -1.94 12.68 24.94
C THR A 251 -2.70 11.41 25.27
N GLN A 252 -3.79 11.18 24.54
CA GLN A 252 -4.60 9.97 24.64
C GLN A 252 -3.89 8.75 24.02
N ASP A 253 -3.82 7.64 24.77
CA ASP A 253 -3.31 6.37 24.23
C ASP A 253 -4.39 5.67 23.38
N ILE A 254 -4.44 6.05 22.10
CA ILE A 254 -5.40 5.55 21.11
C ILE A 254 -5.46 4.02 21.11
N LEU A 255 -4.30 3.37 21.11
CA LEU A 255 -4.22 1.92 20.97
C LEU A 255 -4.71 1.21 22.25
N LYS A 256 -4.46 1.78 23.44
CA LYS A 256 -5.03 1.28 24.70
C LYS A 256 -6.55 1.44 24.73
N GLU A 257 -7.08 2.55 24.24
CA GLU A 257 -8.53 2.76 24.15
C GLU A 257 -9.19 1.76 23.20
N MET A 258 -8.61 1.55 22.01
CA MET A 258 -9.06 0.52 21.06
C MET A 258 -9.06 -0.86 21.71
N GLY A 259 -7.97 -1.23 22.40
CA GLY A 259 -7.89 -2.48 23.16
C GLY A 259 -9.02 -2.63 24.17
N ASN A 260 -9.38 -1.57 24.88
CA ASN A 260 -10.49 -1.58 25.84
C ASN A 260 -11.87 -1.70 25.20
N LYS A 261 -12.05 -1.18 23.97
CA LYS A 261 -13.30 -1.22 23.21
C LYS A 261 -13.38 -2.40 22.22
N LYS A 262 -12.36 -3.26 22.19
CA LYS A 262 -12.23 -4.37 21.23
C LYS A 262 -13.37 -5.38 21.36
N ARG A 263 -14.02 -5.66 20.22
CA ARG A 263 -15.15 -6.61 20.09
C ARG A 263 -14.85 -7.80 19.17
N GLY A 264 -13.63 -7.88 18.65
CA GLY A 264 -13.22 -8.90 17.68
C GLY A 264 -12.15 -8.42 16.69
N GLN A 265 -11.87 -7.11 16.66
CA GLN A 265 -10.87 -6.53 15.77
C GLN A 265 -9.47 -7.10 16.02
N PHE A 266 -8.75 -7.33 14.94
CA PHE A 266 -7.33 -7.70 14.99
C PHE A 266 -6.47 -6.44 15.15
N LEU A 267 -5.89 -6.23 16.33
CA LEU A 267 -5.08 -5.06 16.65
C LEU A 267 -3.59 -5.35 16.51
N VAL A 268 -2.92 -4.55 15.69
CA VAL A 268 -1.46 -4.55 15.53
C VAL A 268 -0.92 -3.20 16.01
N GLY A 269 -0.02 -3.24 16.99
CA GLY A 269 0.71 -2.05 17.45
C GLY A 269 2.14 -2.04 16.92
N PHE A 270 2.73 -0.84 16.83
CA PHE A 270 4.16 -0.67 16.64
C PHE A 270 4.82 -0.19 17.93
N ALA A 271 6.04 -0.65 18.20
CA ALA A 271 6.85 -0.21 19.31
C ALA A 271 8.26 0.12 18.85
N LEU A 272 8.62 1.39 19.00
CA LEU A 272 10.00 1.84 18.93
C LEU A 272 10.56 1.76 20.35
N GLU A 273 11.58 0.93 20.58
CA GLU A 273 12.24 0.84 21.88
C GLU A 273 13.76 0.84 21.68
N THR A 274 14.46 1.64 22.49
CA THR A 274 15.93 1.71 22.54
C THR A 274 16.53 0.68 23.48
N GLU A 275 15.78 0.28 24.51
CA GLU A 275 16.23 -0.56 25.63
C GLU A 275 15.17 -1.62 25.94
N ASP A 276 15.61 -2.83 26.29
CA ASP A 276 14.75 -3.97 26.68
C ASP A 276 13.53 -4.18 25.77
N MET A 277 13.74 -4.03 24.46
CA MET A 277 12.70 -4.00 23.42
C MET A 277 11.68 -5.12 23.56
N LEU A 278 12.12 -6.36 23.75
CA LEU A 278 11.24 -7.53 23.87
C LEU A 278 10.35 -7.48 25.13
N ALA A 279 10.91 -7.09 26.28
CA ALA A 279 10.15 -7.02 27.52
C ALA A 279 9.10 -5.90 27.47
N ASN A 280 9.49 -4.72 26.96
CA ASN A 280 8.62 -3.58 26.80
C ASN A 280 7.51 -3.85 25.76
N ALA A 281 7.84 -4.47 24.63
CA ALA A 281 6.85 -4.86 23.63
C ALA A 281 5.85 -5.90 24.18
N LYS A 282 6.31 -6.92 24.93
CA LYS A 282 5.42 -7.90 25.58
C LYS A 282 4.49 -7.26 26.62
N LYS A 283 4.98 -6.27 27.37
CA LYS A 283 4.16 -5.49 28.31
C LYS A 283 3.08 -4.70 27.57
N LYS A 284 3.46 -3.93 26.53
CA LYS A 284 2.52 -3.15 25.69
C LYS A 284 1.47 -4.04 25.01
N LEU A 285 1.87 -5.20 24.49
CA LEU A 285 1.00 -6.22 23.89
C LEU A 285 -0.13 -6.63 24.85
N LYS A 286 0.19 -6.95 26.10
CA LYS A 286 -0.80 -7.33 27.12
C LYS A 286 -1.64 -6.15 27.58
N GLU A 287 -1.01 -5.03 27.95
CA GLU A 287 -1.69 -3.84 28.48
C GLU A 287 -2.70 -3.25 27.48
N LYS A 288 -2.37 -3.28 26.18
CA LYS A 288 -3.21 -2.75 25.10
C LYS A 288 -4.05 -3.82 24.39
N LYS A 289 -4.04 -5.07 24.89
CA LYS A 289 -4.83 -6.20 24.37
C LYS A 289 -4.65 -6.45 22.86
N LEU A 290 -3.41 -6.35 22.39
CA LEU A 290 -3.05 -6.49 20.98
C LEU A 290 -3.06 -7.96 20.54
N ASN A 291 -3.22 -8.18 19.24
CA ASN A 291 -3.01 -9.48 18.63
C ASN A 291 -1.55 -9.66 18.21
N LEU A 292 -0.94 -8.60 17.69
CA LEU A 292 0.47 -8.54 17.32
C LEU A 292 1.07 -7.21 17.77
N ILE A 293 2.35 -7.22 18.08
CA ILE A 293 3.16 -6.00 18.21
C ILE A 293 4.41 -6.14 17.34
N VAL A 294 4.68 -5.11 16.54
CA VAL A 294 5.85 -5.01 15.69
C VAL A 294 6.85 -4.09 16.39
N ALA A 295 7.94 -4.66 16.87
CA ALA A 295 9.02 -3.91 17.49
C ALA A 295 10.12 -3.61 16.47
N ASN A 296 10.64 -2.38 16.48
CA ASN A 296 11.71 -1.96 15.58
C ASN A 296 12.75 -1.10 16.29
N GLU A 297 13.99 -1.15 15.81
CA GLU A 297 15.07 -0.31 16.34
C GLU A 297 14.98 1.13 15.80
N PRO A 298 15.39 2.16 16.56
CA PRO A 298 15.36 3.58 16.16
C PRO A 298 16.04 3.87 14.81
N ALA A 299 17.13 3.17 14.49
CA ALA A 299 17.85 3.31 13.22
C ALA A 299 16.97 2.98 11.99
N SER A 300 15.87 2.25 12.18
CA SER A 300 14.93 1.85 11.11
C SER A 300 13.81 2.86 10.84
N PHE A 301 13.72 3.95 11.62
CA PHE A 301 12.56 4.85 11.59
C PHE A 301 12.44 5.60 10.26
N ASP A 302 13.54 6.16 9.74
CA ASP A 302 13.57 6.90 8.47
C ASP A 302 14.31 6.20 7.32
N GLY A 303 14.97 5.06 7.61
CA GLY A 303 15.67 4.25 6.60
C GLY A 303 14.74 3.61 5.57
N GLU A 304 15.32 3.20 4.43
CA GLU A 304 14.65 2.40 3.39
C GLU A 304 14.45 0.94 3.83
N ALA A 305 15.39 0.42 4.62
CA ALA A 305 15.32 -0.89 5.24
C ALA A 305 14.96 -0.79 6.72
N THR A 306 14.27 -1.81 7.23
CA THR A 306 13.89 -1.93 8.63
C THR A 306 14.15 -3.35 9.12
N LYS A 307 14.69 -3.46 10.33
CA LYS A 307 14.77 -4.73 11.07
C LYS A 307 13.63 -4.76 12.07
N LEU A 308 12.80 -5.80 11.98
CA LEU A 308 11.57 -5.91 12.77
C LEU A 308 11.59 -7.18 13.61
N THR A 309 11.03 -7.11 14.79
CA THR A 309 10.65 -8.28 15.59
C THR A 309 9.14 -8.28 15.73
N VAL A 310 8.48 -9.33 15.24
CA VAL A 310 7.02 -9.46 15.40
C VAL A 310 6.75 -10.38 16.57
N ILE A 311 5.95 -9.90 17.52
CA ILE A 311 5.57 -10.65 18.72
C ILE A 311 4.07 -10.87 18.70
N ASP A 312 3.64 -12.14 18.78
CA ASP A 312 2.23 -12.48 18.83
C ASP A 312 1.64 -12.41 20.24
N LYS A 313 0.30 -12.51 20.33
CA LYS A 313 -0.45 -12.49 21.60
C LYS A 313 0.00 -13.54 22.63
N ASP A 314 0.61 -14.63 22.19
CA ASP A 314 1.10 -15.71 23.04
C ASP A 314 2.55 -15.42 23.50
N GLY A 315 3.13 -14.31 23.04
CA GLY A 315 4.46 -13.82 23.41
C GLY A 315 5.58 -14.45 22.61
N LYS A 316 5.27 -15.18 21.53
CA LYS A 316 6.28 -15.74 20.63
C LYS A 316 6.81 -14.60 19.75
N ALA A 317 8.12 -14.43 19.78
CA ALA A 317 8.82 -13.44 18.98
C ALA A 317 9.44 -14.10 17.74
N GLU A 318 9.39 -13.39 16.62
CA GLU A 318 10.04 -13.77 15.37
C GLU A 318 10.81 -12.57 14.82
N ASP A 319 12.13 -12.73 14.75
CA ASP A 319 13.02 -11.73 14.19
C ASP A 319 12.99 -11.82 12.66
N MET A 320 12.76 -10.69 12.01
CA MET A 320 12.88 -10.54 10.57
C MET A 320 14.27 -9.99 10.23
N PRO A 321 14.85 -10.42 9.10
CA PRO A 321 16.07 -9.80 8.58
C PRO A 321 15.84 -8.31 8.28
N ALA A 322 16.90 -7.58 7.93
CA ALA A 322 16.74 -6.23 7.40
C ALA A 322 15.99 -6.31 6.05
N LEU A 323 14.78 -5.77 6.00
CA LEU A 323 13.90 -5.82 4.84
C LEU A 323 13.58 -4.42 4.35
N ALA A 324 13.39 -4.27 3.04
CA ALA A 324 12.76 -3.06 2.50
C ALA A 324 11.36 -2.88 3.11
N LYS A 325 10.91 -1.64 3.32
CA LYS A 325 9.62 -1.36 3.96
C LYS A 325 8.42 -2.01 3.25
N ASN A 326 8.48 -2.15 1.92
CA ASN A 326 7.44 -2.87 1.17
C ASN A 326 7.42 -4.37 1.50
N GLU A 327 8.58 -5.03 1.55
CA GLU A 327 8.64 -6.45 1.93
C GLU A 327 8.24 -6.64 3.40
N ALA A 328 8.69 -5.77 4.29
CA ALA A 328 8.28 -5.78 5.69
C ALA A 328 6.75 -5.68 5.85
N ALA A 329 6.09 -4.84 5.05
CA ALA A 329 4.64 -4.71 5.05
C ALA A 329 3.95 -6.02 4.64
N GLU A 330 4.43 -6.67 3.58
CA GLU A 330 3.93 -7.98 3.15
C GLU A 330 4.09 -9.03 4.26
N ARG A 331 5.26 -9.10 4.90
CA ARG A 331 5.51 -10.06 6.00
C ARG A 331 4.63 -9.82 7.21
N ILE A 332 4.36 -8.56 7.56
CA ILE A 332 3.42 -8.23 8.66
C ILE A 332 2.01 -8.71 8.29
N LEU A 333 1.56 -8.45 7.07
CA LEU A 333 0.24 -8.88 6.60
C LEU A 333 0.13 -10.40 6.51
N ASP A 334 1.19 -11.12 6.16
CA ASP A 334 1.21 -12.59 6.21
C ASP A 334 0.91 -13.11 7.63
N LYS A 335 1.47 -12.46 8.66
CA LYS A 335 1.17 -12.82 10.06
C LYS A 335 -0.28 -12.50 10.41
N VAL A 336 -0.79 -11.34 9.99
CA VAL A 336 -2.19 -10.96 10.20
C VAL A 336 -3.12 -11.99 9.57
N VAL A 337 -2.93 -12.29 8.28
CA VAL A 337 -3.71 -13.28 7.52
C VAL A 337 -3.65 -14.64 8.21
N LYS A 338 -2.44 -15.13 8.54
CA LYS A 338 -2.28 -16.42 9.21
C LYS A 338 -3.11 -16.51 10.49
N GLU A 339 -3.11 -15.48 11.33
CA GLU A 339 -3.87 -15.49 12.58
C GLU A 339 -5.38 -15.30 12.36
N LEU A 340 -5.80 -14.49 11.39
CA LEU A 340 -7.22 -14.31 11.05
C LEU A 340 -7.87 -15.63 10.59
N TRP A 341 -7.14 -16.44 9.81
CA TRP A 341 -7.68 -17.65 9.20
C TRP A 341 -7.38 -18.94 9.98
N LYS A 342 -6.60 -18.89 11.07
CA LYS A 342 -6.38 -20.05 11.95
C LYS A 342 -7.69 -20.67 12.47
N GLY A 343 -8.70 -19.85 12.73
CA GLY A 343 -10.01 -20.32 13.22
C GLY A 343 -10.93 -20.96 12.18
N PHE A 344 -10.52 -21.05 10.90
CA PHE A 344 -11.31 -21.65 9.82
C PHE A 344 -10.73 -22.97 9.30
N ARG A 345 -9.59 -23.42 9.83
CA ARG A 345 -8.89 -24.66 9.41
C ARG A 345 -8.95 -25.79 10.44
N ASP A 346 -9.60 -25.57 11.58
CA ASP A 346 -9.94 -26.57 12.59
C ASP A 346 -11.45 -26.83 12.57
#